data_AF-A0A925BF23-F1
#
_entry.id   AF-A0A925BF23-F1
#
_cell.length_a   1.000
_cell.length_b   1.000
_cell.length_c   1.000
_cell.angle_alpha   90.00
_cell.angle_beta   90.00
_cell.angle_gamma   90.00
#
_symmetry.space_group_name_H-M   'P 1'
#
loop_
_entity.id
_entity.type
_entity.pdbx_description
1 polymer ?
#
loop_
_entity_poly.entity_id
_entity_poly.type
_entity_poly.pdbx_seq_one_letter_code
_entity_poly.pdbx_strand_id
1 'polypeptide(L)'
;MFPVLTPNDAELDQDVLMFWALLFKIVLDGEKRLTAHMAAHGLTPPQFYVLKTLVEHAGRCRIGQIAEEHHLTNATMTGLVKRLEAMVPP
;
A
#
# COMPACT_ATOMS: atom_id res chain seq x y z
N MET A 1 12.20 -17.91 -41.77
CA MET A 1 11.56 -19.03 -41.05
C MET A 1 11.18 -18.49 -39.68
N PHE A 2 9.90 -18.18 -39.46
CA PHE A 2 9.43 -17.69 -38.16
C PHE A 2 9.22 -18.88 -37.22
N PRO A 3 9.57 -18.77 -35.92
CA PRO A 3 9.37 -19.86 -34.99
C PRO A 3 7.86 -20.07 -34.81
N VAL A 4 7.40 -21.29 -35.05
CA VAL A 4 6.03 -21.72 -34.73
C VAL A 4 5.98 -21.91 -33.22
N LEU A 5 5.22 -21.06 -32.51
CA LEU A 5 4.95 -21.25 -31.09
C LEU A 5 4.35 -22.64 -30.91
N THR A 6 4.94 -23.44 -30.03
CA THR A 6 4.40 -24.77 -29.75
C THR A 6 3.12 -24.60 -28.92
N PRO A 7 2.14 -25.54 -29.00
CA PRO A 7 0.89 -25.44 -28.24
C PRO A 7 1.09 -25.16 -26.73
N ASN A 8 2.20 -25.67 -26.19
CA ASN A 8 2.62 -25.49 -24.81
C ASN A 8 2.99 -24.04 -24.45
N ASP A 9 3.50 -23.25 -25.40
CA ASP A 9 3.86 -21.85 -25.18
C ASP A 9 2.61 -20.97 -25.06
N ALA A 10 1.58 -21.26 -25.87
CA ALA A 10 0.30 -20.55 -25.82
C ALA A 10 -0.50 -20.84 -24.54
N GLU A 11 -0.48 -22.10 -24.07
CA GLU A 11 -1.10 -22.49 -22.79
C GLU A 11 -0.40 -21.80 -21.60
N LEU A 12 0.94 -21.76 -21.60
CA LEU A 12 1.70 -21.05 -20.57
C LEU A 12 1.39 -19.55 -20.53
N ASP A 13 1.33 -18.88 -21.68
CA ASP A 13 0.99 -17.45 -21.75
C ASP A 13 -0.41 -17.19 -21.20
N GLN A 14 -1.37 -18.06 -21.49
CA GLN A 14 -2.73 -17.97 -20.95
C GLN A 14 -2.76 -18.15 -19.43
N ASP A 15 -2.01 -19.13 -18.90
CA ASP A 15 -1.90 -19.36 -17.47
C ASP A 15 -1.25 -18.17 -16.75
N VAL A 16 -0.21 -17.57 -17.33
CA VAL A 16 0.44 -16.36 -16.80
C VAL A 16 -0.55 -15.19 -16.76
N LEU A 17 -1.33 -14.98 -17.82
CA LEU A 17 -2.36 -13.93 -17.84
C LEU A 17 -3.44 -14.16 -16.80
N MET A 18 -3.88 -15.41 -16.63
CA MET A 18 -4.87 -15.78 -15.62
C MET A 18 -4.33 -15.59 -14.20
N PHE A 19 -3.08 -15.97 -13.97
CA PHE A 19 -2.39 -15.72 -12.71
C PHE A 19 -2.35 -14.22 -12.38
N TRP A 20 -1.96 -13.37 -13.34
CA TRP A 20 -1.95 -11.92 -13.14
C TRP A 20 -3.36 -11.39 -12.85
N ALA A 21 -4.38 -11.83 -13.59
CA ALA A 21 -5.75 -11.41 -13.35
C ALA A 21 -6.24 -11.78 -11.93
N LEU A 22 -5.92 -12.97 -11.47
CA LEU A 22 -6.24 -13.42 -10.11
C LEU A 22 -5.47 -12.63 -9.05
N LEU A 23 -4.17 -12.43 -9.25
CA LEU A 23 -3.34 -11.66 -8.34
C LEU A 23 -3.85 -10.22 -8.22
N PHE A 24 -4.15 -9.55 -9.33
CA PHE A 24 -4.75 -8.22 -9.33
C PHE A 24 -6.07 -8.20 -8.57
N LYS A 25 -6.95 -9.19 -8.78
CA LYS A 25 -8.22 -9.27 -8.07
C LYS A 25 -8.03 -9.41 -6.55
N ILE A 26 -7.08 -10.25 -6.13
CA ILE A 26 -6.77 -10.47 -4.71
C ILE A 26 -6.20 -9.19 -4.09
N VAL A 27 -5.23 -8.56 -4.74
CA VAL A 27 -4.62 -7.31 -4.25
C VAL A 27 -5.67 -6.21 -4.12
N LEU A 28 -6.50 -5.99 -5.15
CA LEU A 28 -7.54 -4.96 -5.11
C LEU A 28 -8.60 -5.21 -4.03
N ASP A 29 -9.00 -6.47 -3.82
CA ASP A 29 -9.93 -6.80 -2.74
C ASP A 29 -9.30 -6.61 -1.35
N GLY A 30 -8.04 -7.01 -1.20
CA GLY A 30 -7.25 -6.80 0.02
C GLY A 30 -7.10 -5.31 0.35
N GLU A 31 -6.71 -4.49 -0.62
CA GLU A 31 -6.57 -3.03 -0.46
C GLU A 31 -7.88 -2.37 -0.05
N LYS A 32 -9.01 -2.75 -0.65
CA LYS A 32 -10.34 -2.25 -0.28
C LYS A 32 -10.68 -2.57 1.17
N ARG A 33 -10.47 -3.81 1.59
CA ARG A 33 -10.77 -4.25 2.97
C ARG A 33 -9.87 -3.54 3.98
N LEU A 34 -8.58 -3.43 3.68
CA LEU A 34 -7.62 -2.76 4.54
C LEU A 34 -7.94 -1.27 4.67
N THR A 35 -8.29 -0.60 3.56
CA THR A 35 -8.71 0.81 3.58
C THR A 35 -10.00 1.00 4.37
N ALA A 36 -10.97 0.11 4.23
CA ALA A 36 -12.20 0.14 5.02
C ALA A 36 -11.93 -0.03 6.52
N HIS A 37 -10.99 -0.92 6.88
CA HIS A 37 -10.59 -1.11 8.26
C HIS A 37 -9.89 0.13 8.84
N MET A 38 -8.97 0.74 8.10
CA MET A 38 -8.35 2.02 8.50
C MET A 38 -9.41 3.11 8.71
N ALA A 39 -10.36 3.23 7.78
CA ALA A 39 -11.43 4.23 7.86
C ALA A 39 -12.33 4.02 9.09
N ALA A 40 -12.60 2.77 9.49
CA ALA A 40 -13.33 2.46 10.71
C ALA A 40 -12.61 2.97 11.99
N HIS A 41 -11.30 3.18 11.92
CA HIS A 41 -10.49 3.80 12.98
C HIS A 41 -10.18 5.29 12.71
N GLY A 42 -10.86 5.93 11.76
CA GLY A 42 -10.67 7.34 11.43
C GLY A 42 -9.36 7.64 10.68
N LEU A 43 -8.71 6.63 10.12
CA LEU A 43 -7.42 6.75 9.45
C LEU A 43 -7.56 6.71 7.92
N THR A 44 -6.78 7.54 7.25
CA THR A 44 -6.44 7.38 5.82
C THR A 44 -5.22 6.47 5.66
N PRO A 45 -5.00 5.84 4.48
CA PRO A 45 -3.83 4.99 4.28
C PRO A 45 -2.48 5.68 4.59
N PRO A 46 -2.22 6.93 4.16
CA PRO A 46 -0.98 7.61 4.52
C PRO A 46 -0.82 7.84 6.04
N GLN A 47 -1.91 8.10 6.76
CA GLN A 47 -1.87 8.26 8.21
C GLN A 47 -1.55 6.94 8.92
N PHE A 48 -2.13 5.83 8.45
CA PHE A 48 -1.81 4.51 8.97
C PHE A 48 -0.33 4.18 8.80
N TYR A 49 0.24 4.41 7.61
CA TYR A 49 1.66 4.11 7.36
C TYR A 49 2.62 4.95 8.20
N VAL A 50 2.28 6.22 8.47
CA VAL A 50 3.03 7.06 9.42
C VAL A 50 3.04 6.43 10.82
N LEU A 51 1.87 6.00 11.32
CA LEU A 51 1.76 5.34 12.63
C LEU A 51 2.50 3.99 12.66
N LYS A 52 2.38 3.19 11.61
CA LYS A 52 3.07 1.91 11.46
C LYS A 52 4.58 2.09 11.56
N THR A 53 5.17 2.99 10.77
CA THR A 53 6.62 3.25 10.81
C THR A 53 7.04 3.77 12.18
N LEU A 54 6.22 4.61 12.82
CA LEU A 54 6.51 5.08 14.18
C LEU A 54 6.56 3.92 15.18
N VAL A 55 5.63 2.96 15.09
CA VAL A 55 5.62 1.74 15.92
C VAL A 55 6.83 0.86 15.65
N GLU A 56 7.18 0.64 14.38
CA GLU A 56 8.35 -0.16 13.98
C GLU A 56 9.67 0.44 14.51
N HIS A 57 9.72 1.76 14.65
CA HIS A 57 10.84 2.48 15.26
C HIS A 57 10.70 2.68 16.78
N ALA A 58 9.78 1.97 17.44
CA ALA A 58 9.52 2.08 18.88
C ALA A 58 9.27 3.54 19.36
N GLY A 59 8.61 4.34 18.53
CA GLY A 59 8.31 5.75 18.79
C GLY A 59 9.49 6.71 18.56
N ARG A 60 10.67 6.22 18.16
CA ARG A 60 11.90 7.02 18.03
C ARG A 60 12.25 7.30 16.56
N CYS A 61 11.36 8.00 15.87
CA CYS A 61 11.56 8.37 14.47
C CYS A 61 11.28 9.86 14.26
N ARG A 62 12.16 10.56 13.51
CA ARG A 62 11.93 11.96 13.15
C ARG A 62 10.95 12.03 11.99
N ILE A 63 10.12 13.07 11.96
CA ILE A 63 9.15 13.31 10.88
C ILE A 63 9.81 13.28 9.49
N GLY A 64 11.03 13.83 9.36
CA GLY A 64 11.77 13.81 8.09
C GLY A 64 12.19 12.40 7.64
N GLN A 65 12.49 11.50 8.57
CA GLN A 65 12.83 10.10 8.23
C GLN A 65 11.58 9.36 7.72
N ILE A 66 10.43 9.59 8.36
CA ILE A 66 9.15 9.05 7.88
C ILE A 66 8.80 9.63 6.50
N ALA A 67 9.09 10.91 6.26
CA ALA A 67 8.88 11.55 4.96
C ALA A 67 9.68 10.85 3.84
N GLU A 68 10.95 10.58 4.10
CA GLU A 68 11.86 9.90 3.16
C GLU A 68 11.41 8.46 2.86
N GLU A 69 11.06 7.69 3.90
CA GLU A 69 10.66 6.28 3.79
C GLU A 69 9.37 6.10 2.98
N HIS A 70 8.43 7.04 3.10
CA HIS A 70 7.14 7.00 2.39
C HIS A 70 7.09 7.85 1.12
N HIS A 71 8.24 8.41 0.69
CA HIS A 71 8.33 9.31 -0.46
C HIS A 71 7.34 10.50 -0.40
N LEU A 72 7.15 11.04 0.80
CA LEU A 72 6.26 12.16 1.07
C LEU A 72 7.05 13.46 1.16
N THR A 73 6.43 14.57 0.74
CA THR A 73 7.02 15.88 0.97
C THR A 73 6.89 16.27 2.45
N ASN A 74 7.79 17.13 2.93
CA ASN A 74 7.72 17.68 4.29
C ASN A 74 6.39 18.42 4.56
N ALA A 75 5.83 19.09 3.55
CA ALA A 75 4.53 19.75 3.65
C ALA A 75 3.39 18.73 3.86
N THR A 76 3.38 17.65 3.07
CA THR A 76 2.41 16.55 3.21
C THR A 76 2.51 15.90 4.58
N MET A 77 3.74 15.61 5.03
CA MET A 77 3.99 15.03 6.35
C MET A 77 3.52 15.91 7.49
N THR A 78 3.80 17.21 7.44
CA THR A 78 3.30 18.16 8.44
C THR A 78 1.77 18.13 8.51
N GLY A 79 1.10 18.09 7.35
CA GLY A 79 -0.36 17.99 7.29
C GLY A 79 -0.92 16.67 7.82
N LEU A 80 -0.20 15.55 7.65
CA LEU A 80 -0.59 14.24 8.20
C LEU A 80 -0.45 14.22 9.72
N VAL A 81 0.68 14.69 10.25
CA VAL A 81 0.95 14.74 11.70
C VAL A 81 -0.07 15.61 12.41
N LYS A 82 -0.34 16.83 11.92
CA LYS A 82 -1.35 17.71 12.54
C LYS A 82 -2.74 17.07 12.62
N ARG A 83 -3.14 16.31 11.59
CA ARG A 83 -4.43 15.60 11.59
C ARG A 83 -4.43 14.45 12.59
N LEU A 84 -3.32 13.71 12.70
CA LEU A 84 -3.15 12.63 13.67
C LEU A 84 -3.17 13.15 15.11
N GLU A 85 -2.51 14.28 15.40
CA GLU A 85 -2.52 14.93 16.72
C GLU A 85 -3.91 15.43 17.13
N ALA A 86 -4.74 15.81 16.15
CA ALA A 86 -6.10 16.28 16.38
C ALA A 86 -7.14 15.13 16.46
N MET A 87 -6.74 13.89 16.22
CA MET A 87 -7.66 12.75 16.31
C MET A 87 -7.96 12.39 17.76
N VAL A 88 -9.23 12.11 18.04
CA VAL A 88 -9.67 11.42 19.25
C VAL A 88 -9.95 9.97 18.85
N PRO A 89 -9.17 8.98 19.33
CA PRO A 89 -9.41 7.59 18.99
C PRO A 89 -10.78 7.12 19.54
N PRO A 90 -11.49 6.23 18.82
CA PRO A 90 -12.78 5.69 19.24
C PRO A 90 -12.71 4.79 20.47
#